data_AF-A0A519PD54-F1
#
_entry.id   AF-A0A519PD54-F1
#
_cell.length_a   1.000
_cell.length_b   1.000
_cell.length_c   1.000
_cell.angle_alpha   90.00
_cell.angle_beta   90.00
_cell.angle_gamma   90.00
#
_symmetry.space_group_name_H-M   'P 1'
#
loop_
_entity.id
_entity.type
_entity.pdbx_description
1 polymer ?
#
loop_
_entity_poly.entity_id
_entity_poly.type
_entity_poly.pdbx_seq_one_letter_code
_entity_poly.pdbx_strand_id
1 'polypeptide(L)'
;PSTMTDEARMALMVGSAVMVLGGEPVGPRVIWWNFVSSSQERIDQAKADWKAGRMALPTEDDLEFIPLPDVPSTPEPAPTPAAAEAGVKIEPTHPV
;
A
#
# COMPACT_ATOMS: atom_id res chain seq x y z
N PRO A 1 -36.84 1.42 24.61
CA PRO A 1 -35.98 0.92 23.51
C PRO A 1 -34.71 1.78 23.40
N SER A 2 -33.63 1.34 24.02
CA SER A 2 -32.33 2.02 23.95
C SER A 2 -31.72 1.80 22.58
N THR A 3 -31.60 2.86 21.79
CA THR A 3 -30.73 2.92 20.61
C THR A 3 -29.30 2.69 21.08
N MET A 4 -28.72 1.55 20.71
CA MET A 4 -27.29 1.30 20.84
C MET A 4 -26.59 2.19 19.82
N THR A 5 -26.14 3.36 20.26
CA THR A 5 -25.29 4.23 19.45
C THR A 5 -23.93 3.56 19.35
N ASP A 6 -23.56 3.13 18.15
CA ASP A 6 -22.19 2.72 17.86
C ASP A 6 -21.29 3.96 17.96
N GLU A 7 -20.53 4.07 19.06
CA GLU A 7 -19.66 5.21 19.33
C GLU A 7 -18.21 4.77 19.53
N ALA A 8 -17.30 5.35 18.73
CA ALA A 8 -15.86 5.26 18.95
C ALA A 8 -15.38 6.51 19.70
N ARG A 9 -14.80 6.33 20.88
CA ARG A 9 -14.21 7.42 21.68
C ARG A 9 -12.70 7.32 21.69
N MET A 10 -12.02 8.45 21.50
CA MET A 10 -10.55 8.55 21.61
C MET A 10 -10.19 9.78 22.45
N ALA A 11 -9.16 9.65 23.30
CA ALA A 11 -8.52 10.75 24.00
C ALA A 11 -7.12 10.95 23.44
N LEU A 12 -6.74 12.19 23.14
CA LEU A 12 -5.50 12.53 22.43
C LEU A 12 -4.62 13.44 23.30
N MET A 13 -3.30 13.26 23.20
CA MET A 13 -2.31 14.13 23.85
C MET A 13 -1.89 15.28 22.92
N VAL A 14 -1.27 16.33 23.48
CA VAL A 14 -0.75 17.45 22.68
C VAL A 14 0.28 16.93 21.67
N GLY A 15 0.19 17.39 20.42
CA GLY A 15 1.06 16.93 19.33
C GLY A 15 0.65 15.60 18.67
N SER A 16 -0.51 15.01 19.02
CA SER A 16 -0.99 13.80 18.34
C SER A 16 -1.44 14.09 16.90
N ALA A 17 -0.98 13.29 15.93
CA ALA A 17 -1.53 13.22 14.58
C ALA A 17 -2.25 11.89 14.39
N VAL A 18 -3.57 11.93 14.11
CA VAL A 18 -4.42 10.74 14.06
C VAL A 18 -5.22 10.72 12.76
N MET A 19 -5.34 9.53 12.15
CA MET A 19 -6.21 9.25 11.02
C MET A 19 -7.16 8.11 11.37
N VAL A 20 -8.45 8.31 11.15
CA VAL A 20 -9.49 7.29 11.31
C VAL A 20 -10.04 6.94 9.94
N LEU A 21 -9.93 5.67 9.57
CA LEU A 21 -10.49 5.12 8.34
C LEU A 21 -11.53 4.07 8.70
N GLY A 22 -12.72 4.17 8.12
CA GLY A 22 -13.82 3.24 8.33
C GLY A 22 -14.72 3.17 7.11
N GLY A 23 -15.50 2.11 7.00
CA GLY A 23 -16.42 1.88 5.89
C GLY A 23 -16.97 0.46 5.89
N GLU A 24 -17.93 0.22 5.02
CA GLU A 24 -18.52 -1.11 4.81
C GLU A 24 -17.44 -2.11 4.32
N PRO A 25 -17.43 -3.37 4.80
CA PRO A 25 -16.49 -4.37 4.32
C PRO A 25 -16.57 -4.56 2.81
N VAL A 26 -15.44 -4.43 2.14
CA VAL A 26 -15.34 -4.59 0.67
C VAL A 26 -15.41 -6.06 0.21
N GLY A 27 -15.51 -7.01 1.16
CA GLY A 27 -15.46 -8.45 0.92
C GLY A 27 -14.05 -9.00 0.77
N PRO A 28 -13.89 -10.31 0.47
CA PRO A 28 -12.58 -10.97 0.37
C PRO A 28 -11.69 -10.32 -0.69
N ARG A 29 -10.40 -10.18 -0.38
CA ARG A 29 -9.36 -9.68 -1.29
C ARG A 29 -8.12 -10.56 -1.19
N VAL A 30 -7.57 -10.89 -2.34
CA VAL A 30 -6.22 -11.39 -2.53
C VAL A 30 -5.34 -10.17 -2.77
N ILE A 31 -4.40 -9.95 -1.85
CA ILE A 31 -3.36 -8.93 -1.98
C ILE A 31 -2.06 -9.67 -2.20
N TRP A 32 -1.41 -9.43 -3.32
CA TRP A 32 -0.12 -10.00 -3.66
C TRP A 32 0.74 -8.92 -4.30
N TRP A 33 1.84 -8.54 -3.64
CA TRP A 33 2.66 -7.41 -4.07
C TRP A 33 1.77 -6.16 -4.33
N ASN A 34 1.90 -5.50 -5.48
CA ASN A 34 1.09 -4.36 -5.89
C ASN A 34 -0.26 -4.74 -6.52
N PHE A 35 -0.63 -6.04 -6.57
CA PHE A 35 -1.87 -6.50 -7.17
C PHE A 35 -2.94 -6.81 -6.10
N VAL A 36 -4.13 -6.24 -6.29
CA VAL A 36 -5.28 -6.46 -5.42
C VAL A 36 -6.48 -6.89 -6.26
N SER A 37 -7.06 -8.05 -5.93
CA SER A 37 -8.27 -8.54 -6.59
C SER A 37 -9.10 -9.40 -5.65
N SER A 38 -10.37 -9.64 -5.98
CA SER A 38 -11.17 -10.67 -5.34
C SER A 38 -10.97 -12.06 -5.96
N SER A 39 -10.27 -12.17 -7.10
CA SER A 39 -10.04 -13.44 -7.81
C SER A 39 -8.55 -13.78 -7.90
N GLN A 40 -8.21 -15.02 -7.51
CA GLN A 40 -6.86 -15.57 -7.63
C GLN A 40 -6.40 -15.65 -9.10
N GLU A 41 -7.28 -16.06 -10.01
CA GLU A 41 -6.99 -16.15 -11.45
C GLU A 41 -6.58 -14.81 -12.03
N ARG A 42 -7.24 -13.71 -11.61
CA ARG A 42 -6.88 -12.36 -12.05
C ARG A 42 -5.50 -11.94 -11.55
N ILE A 43 -5.15 -12.32 -10.33
CA ILE A 43 -3.80 -12.07 -9.78
C ILE A 43 -2.76 -12.84 -10.61
N ASP A 44 -3.02 -14.09 -10.96
CA ASP A 44 -2.05 -14.89 -11.71
C ASP A 44 -1.89 -14.43 -13.16
N GLN A 45 -2.97 -13.98 -13.79
CA GLN A 45 -2.92 -13.29 -15.08
C GLN A 45 -2.10 -12.00 -14.99
N ALA A 46 -2.34 -11.17 -13.97
CA ALA A 46 -1.57 -9.93 -13.75
C ALA A 46 -0.08 -10.21 -13.55
N LYS A 47 0.28 -11.27 -12.82
CA LYS A 47 1.68 -11.69 -12.69
C LYS A 47 2.31 -12.06 -14.04
N ALA A 48 1.58 -12.81 -14.87
CA ALA A 48 2.05 -13.21 -16.19
C ALA A 48 2.18 -12.01 -17.14
N ASP A 49 1.25 -11.06 -17.08
CA ASP A 49 1.28 -9.83 -17.87
C ASP A 49 2.44 -8.93 -17.48
N TRP A 50 2.69 -8.78 -16.17
CA TRP A 50 3.83 -8.01 -15.68
C TRP A 50 5.17 -8.63 -16.08
N LYS A 51 5.35 -9.95 -15.87
CA LYS A 51 6.57 -10.66 -16.28
C LYS A 51 6.84 -10.57 -17.78
N ALA A 52 5.78 -10.44 -18.59
CA ALA A 52 5.89 -10.33 -20.04
C ALA A 52 5.95 -8.88 -20.56
N GLY A 53 5.92 -7.87 -19.67
CA GLY A 53 5.92 -6.45 -20.07
C GLY A 53 4.67 -6.03 -20.84
N ARG A 54 3.53 -6.70 -20.62
CA ARG A 54 2.24 -6.37 -21.28
C ARG A 54 1.48 -5.25 -20.57
N MET A 55 1.93 -4.83 -19.39
CA MET A 55 1.37 -3.68 -18.68
C MET A 55 2.16 -2.42 -19.07
N ALA A 56 1.45 -1.36 -19.40
CA ALA A 56 2.06 -0.07 -19.67
C ALA A 56 2.69 0.48 -18.37
N LEU A 57 3.94 0.89 -18.47
CA LEU A 57 4.60 1.67 -17.41
C LEU A 57 4.11 3.12 -17.45
N PRO A 58 4.18 3.85 -16.33
CA PRO A 58 3.93 5.29 -16.32
C PRO A 58 4.84 5.99 -17.32
N THR A 59 4.29 6.89 -18.14
CA THR A 59 5.04 7.56 -19.22
C THR A 59 6.22 8.40 -18.71
N GLU A 60 6.16 8.87 -17.46
CA GLU A 60 7.21 9.67 -16.83
C GLU A 60 8.19 8.83 -15.99
N ASP A 61 8.00 7.51 -15.93
CA ASP A 61 8.79 6.58 -15.09
C ASP A 61 8.81 5.17 -15.72
N ASP A 62 9.33 5.08 -16.95
CA ASP A 62 9.39 3.85 -17.75
C ASP A 62 10.82 3.31 -17.97
N LEU A 63 11.82 3.98 -17.40
CA LEU A 63 13.24 3.64 -17.58
C LEU A 63 13.68 2.46 -16.73
N GLU A 64 13.02 2.21 -15.60
CA GLU A 64 13.34 1.13 -14.66
C GLU A 64 12.17 0.15 -14.55
N PHE A 65 12.48 -1.15 -14.53
CA PHE A 65 11.49 -2.20 -14.36
C PHE A 65 11.75 -3.01 -13.09
N ILE A 66 10.75 -3.04 -12.20
CA ILE A 66 10.81 -3.82 -10.95
C ILE A 66 10.25 -5.23 -11.21
N PRO A 67 11.07 -6.29 -11.18
CA PRO A 67 10.60 -7.65 -11.41
C PRO A 67 9.73 -8.15 -10.25
N LEU A 68 8.91 -9.15 -10.53
CA LEU A 68 8.15 -9.84 -9.49
C LEU A 68 9.08 -10.59 -8.52
N PRO A 69 8.78 -10.57 -7.21
CA PRO A 69 9.52 -11.40 -6.25
C PRO A 69 9.18 -12.88 -6.43
N ASP A 70 10.14 -13.76 -6.11
CA ASP A 70 9.97 -15.22 -6.17
C ASP A 70 9.05 -15.76 -5.07
N VAL A 71 8.97 -15.04 -3.94
CA VAL A 71 8.06 -15.32 -2.83
C VAL A 71 7.07 -14.18 -2.68
N PRO A 72 5.81 -14.43 -2.25
CA PRO A 72 4.88 -13.35 -1.95
C PRO A 72 5.52 -12.36 -0.98
N SER A 73 5.41 -11.06 -1.29
CA SER A 73 5.88 -10.00 -0.41
C SER A 73 5.20 -10.16 0.95
N THR A 74 5.97 -10.65 1.93
CA THR A 74 5.60 -10.44 3.33
C THR A 74 5.70 -8.94 3.53
N PRO A 75 4.67 -8.24 4.02
CA PRO A 75 4.83 -6.84 4.36
C PRO A 75 5.97 -6.74 5.35
N GLU A 76 7.06 -6.09 4.95
CA GLU A 76 8.14 -5.75 5.86
C GLU A 76 7.52 -4.89 6.97
N PRO A 77 7.74 -5.21 8.26
CA PRO A 77 7.21 -4.38 9.33
C PRO A 77 7.69 -2.95 9.11
N ALA A 78 6.75 -2.00 9.18
CA ALA A 78 7.03 -0.59 8.96
C ALA A 78 8.30 -0.16 9.74
N PRO A 79 9.18 0.67 9.16
CA PRO A 79 10.35 1.15 9.87
C PRO A 79 9.89 1.80 11.18
N THR A 80 10.48 1.35 12.29
CA THR A 80 10.23 1.96 13.60
C THR A 80 10.58 3.45 13.50
N PRO A 81 9.81 4.37 14.11
CA PRO A 81 10.03 5.82 14.00
C PRO A 81 11.47 6.28 14.27
N ALA A 82 12.24 5.50 15.06
CA ALA A 82 13.66 5.74 15.31
C ALA A 82 14.58 5.65 14.07
N ALA A 83 14.18 4.93 13.01
CA ALA A 83 14.95 4.82 11.77
C ALA A 83 14.63 5.95 10.77
N ALA A 84 13.46 6.61 10.89
CA ALA A 84 13.08 7.73 10.03
C ALA A 84 13.84 9.03 10.33
N GLU A 85 14.42 9.14 11.53
CA GLU A 85 15.27 10.27 11.95
C GLU A 85 16.68 10.22 11.34
N ALA A 86 17.10 9.08 10.76
CA ALA A 86 18.36 8.98 10.03
C ALA A 86 18.17 9.46 8.59
N GLY A 87 18.10 10.78 8.43
CA GLY A 87 18.28 11.55 7.20
C GLY A 87 18.13 10.81 5.87
N VAL A 88 16.89 10.55 5.45
CA VAL A 88 16.63 10.36 4.01
C VAL A 88 16.84 11.72 3.35
N LYS A 89 18.02 11.91 2.76
CA LYS A 89 18.29 13.02 1.85
C LYS A 89 17.47 12.76 0.59
N ILE A 90 16.23 13.24 0.58
CA ILE A 90 15.44 13.35 -0.65
C ILE A 90 16.11 14.45 -1.49
N GLU A 91 17.09 14.08 -2.30
CA GLU A 91 17.69 15.00 -3.26
C GLU A 91 16.69 15.14 -4.44
N PRO A 92 16.21 16.35 -4.77
CA PRO A 92 15.24 16.52 -5.84
C PRO A 92 15.90 16.22 -7.18
N THR A 93 15.53 15.11 -7.82
CA THR A 93 16.11 14.66 -9.09
C THR A 93 15.50 15.32 -10.33
N HIS A 94 14.68 16.36 -10.21
CA HIS A 94 14.11 17.06 -11.36
C HIS A 94 14.21 18.58 -11.18
N PRO A 95 14.80 19.31 -12.16
CA PRO A 95 14.80 20.77 -12.14
C PRO A 95 13.39 21.32 -12.41
N VAL A 96 13.07 22.42 -11.71
CA VAL A 96 11.85 23.22 -11.88
C VAL A 96 11.79 23.88 -13.25
#